data_AF-A0A9E3FPD5-F1
#
_entry.id   AF-A0A9E3FPD5-F1
#
_cell.length_a   1.000
_cell.length_b   1.000
_cell.length_c   1.000
_cell.angle_alpha   90.00
_cell.angle_beta   90.00
_cell.angle_gamma   90.00
#
_symmetry.space_group_name_H-M   'P 1'
#
loop_
_entity.id
_entity.type
_entity.pdbx_description
1 polymer ?
#
loop_
_entity_poly.entity_id
_entity_poly.type
_entity_poly.pdbx_seq_one_letter_code
_entity_poly.pdbx_strand_id
1 'polypeptide(L)'
;MHGTISAATAKEVIDRIEYLRLLPIETVEEKAAGPVSRDSFSLFGRPTAADVTTFTRDLALLMKAGARLEDSLELLAGDADIGRLRPTVGKLRSGILAGESFAEALAR
;
A
#
# COMPACT_ATOMS: atom_id res chain seq x y z
N MET A 1 -1.73 5.22 21.42
CA MET A 1 -2.74 6.30 21.29
C MET A 1 -2.32 7.09 20.05
N HIS A 2 -2.91 6.81 18.89
CA HIS A 2 -2.60 7.49 17.65
C HIS A 2 -3.79 8.38 17.29
N GLY A 3 -3.53 9.64 16.93
CA GLY A 3 -4.55 10.59 16.48
C GLY A 3 -4.15 11.16 15.13
N THR A 4 -5.11 11.30 14.23
CA THR A 4 -4.93 11.96 12.94
C THR A 4 -5.57 13.35 12.98
N ILE A 5 -4.91 14.34 12.37
CA ILE A 5 -5.40 15.72 12.26
C ILE A 5 -5.43 16.08 10.77
N SER A 6 -6.61 16.44 10.26
CA SER A 6 -6.81 16.88 8.88
C SER A 6 -7.31 18.33 8.86
N ALA A 7 -6.80 19.13 7.93
CA ALA A 7 -7.19 20.52 7.75
C ALA A 7 -7.08 20.93 6.27
N ALA A 8 -7.65 22.08 5.91
CA ALA A 8 -7.69 22.53 4.52
C ALA A 8 -6.31 22.94 3.99
N THR A 9 -5.37 23.31 4.86
CA THR A 9 -4.03 23.73 4.50
C THR A 9 -2.98 23.16 5.44
N ALA A 10 -1.76 22.94 4.93
CA ALA A 10 -0.63 22.48 5.74
C ALA A 10 -0.35 23.42 6.92
N LYS A 11 -0.51 24.73 6.72
CA LYS A 11 -0.33 25.74 7.79
C LYS A 11 -1.28 25.51 8.95
N GLU A 12 -2.54 25.21 8.66
CA GLU A 12 -3.57 24.97 9.68
C GLU A 12 -3.32 23.67 10.46
N VAL A 13 -2.79 22.62 9.79
CA VAL A 13 -2.35 21.40 10.48
C VAL A 13 -1.20 21.69 11.44
N ILE A 14 -0.20 22.47 11.01
CA ILE A 14 0.96 22.85 11.83
C ILE A 14 0.51 23.67 13.06
N ASP A 15 -0.28 24.72 12.84
CA ASP A 15 -0.79 25.58 13.93
C ASP A 15 -1.57 24.74 14.97
N ARG A 16 -2.33 23.72 14.52
CA ARG A 16 -3.07 22.82 15.40
C ARG A 16 -2.16 21.86 16.17
N ILE A 17 -1.14 21.30 15.52
CA ILE A 17 -0.15 20.42 16.17
C ILE A 17 0.60 21.19 17.26
N GLU A 18 1.02 22.43 16.96
CA GLU A 18 1.68 23.31 17.92
C GLU A 18 0.77 23.67 19.10
N TYR A 19 -0.48 24.06 18.83
CA TYR A 19 -1.47 24.37 19.86
C TYR A 19 -1.72 23.19 20.81
N LEU A 20 -1.80 21.98 20.26
CA LEU A 20 -2.00 20.75 21.03
C LEU A 20 -0.70 20.24 21.68
N ARG A 21 0.44 20.93 21.49
CA ARG A 21 1.76 20.54 21.99
C ARG A 21 2.16 19.13 21.56
N LEU A 22 1.75 18.75 20.35
CA LEU A 22 2.05 17.46 19.74
C LEU A 22 3.34 17.56 18.91
N LEU A 23 3.96 16.41 18.65
CA LEU A 23 5.11 16.28 17.75
C LEU A 23 4.68 15.52 16.48
N PRO A 24 4.89 16.06 15.28
CA PRO A 24 4.57 15.35 14.04
C PRO A 24 5.57 14.21 13.80
N ILE A 25 5.06 13.01 13.54
CA ILE A 25 5.87 11.82 13.19
C ILE A 25 5.86 11.61 11.68
N GLU A 26 4.73 11.85 11.02
CA GLU A 26 4.57 11.76 9.56
C GLU A 26 3.62 12.84 9.04
N THR A 27 3.94 13.41 7.88
CA THR A 27 3.09 14.40 7.20
C THR A 27 2.73 13.87 5.81
N VAL A 28 1.44 13.63 5.58
CA VAL A 28 0.92 13.20 4.28
C VAL A 28 0.07 14.34 3.72
N GLU A 29 0.48 14.92 2.59
CA GLU A 29 -0.34 15.90 1.88
C GLU A 29 -1.45 15.18 1.10
N GLU A 30 -2.70 15.28 1.57
CA GLU A 30 -3.85 14.88 0.77
C GLU A 30 -4.12 15.93 -0.31
N LYS A 31 -3.50 15.73 -1.48
CA LYS A 31 -3.81 16.54 -2.66
C LYS A 31 -5.23 16.24 -3.10
N ALA A 32 -6.14 17.20 -2.90
CA ALA A 32 -7.50 17.14 -3.41
C ALA A 32 -7.47 16.75 -4.90
N ALA A 33 -8.07 15.60 -5.22
CA ALA A 33 -8.09 15.07 -6.56
C ALA A 33 -8.89 16.03 -7.47
N GLY A 34 -8.18 16.72 -8.37
CA GLY A 34 -8.81 17.41 -9.50
C GLY A 34 -9.53 16.41 -10.42
N PRO A 35 -10.35 16.88 -11.38
CA PRO A 35 -11.08 16.00 -12.28
C PRO A 35 -10.08 15.20 -13.13
N VAL A 36 -9.87 13.93 -12.76
CA VAL A 36 -8.91 13.06 -13.43
C VAL A 36 -9.59 12.39 -14.61
N SER A 37 -9.12 12.68 -15.82
CA SER A 37 -9.54 12.00 -17.04
C SER A 37 -9.26 10.49 -16.92
N ARG A 38 -10.19 9.64 -17.38
CA ARG A 38 -10.10 8.17 -17.30
C ARG A 38 -8.80 7.60 -17.87
N ASP A 39 -8.19 8.26 -18.86
CA ASP A 39 -6.94 7.82 -19.48
C ASP A 39 -5.69 8.09 -18.62
N SER A 40 -5.67 9.16 -17.83
CA SER A 40 -4.57 9.47 -16.91
C SER A 40 -4.48 8.50 -15.72
N PHE A 41 -5.61 7.89 -15.31
CA PHE A 41 -5.61 6.89 -14.24
C PHE A 41 -4.92 5.57 -14.64
N SER A 42 -4.88 5.22 -15.93
CA SER A 42 -4.30 3.96 -16.41
C SER A 42 -2.77 3.91 -16.29
N LEU A 43 -2.10 5.06 -16.45
CA LEU A 43 -0.63 5.16 -16.35
C LEU A 43 -0.13 5.26 -14.90
N PHE A 44 -0.91 5.85 -13.99
CA PHE A 44 -0.55 5.94 -12.57
C PHE A 44 -0.78 4.65 -11.78
N GLY A 45 -1.52 3.68 -12.34
CA GLY A 45 -1.88 2.43 -11.66
C GLY A 45 -0.95 1.24 -11.93
N ARG A 46 0.04 1.35 -12.83
CA ARG A 46 0.94 0.22 -13.13
C ARG A 46 2.06 0.13 -12.08
N PRO A 47 2.32 -1.09 -11.54
CA PRO A 47 3.47 -1.35 -10.70
C PRO A 47 4.78 -0.94 -11.38
N THR A 48 5.67 -0.33 -10.61
CA THR A 48 7.05 -0.07 -11.03
C THR A 48 7.94 -1.28 -10.79
N ALA A 49 9.13 -1.30 -11.39
CA ALA A 49 10.12 -2.34 -11.09
C ALA A 49 10.58 -2.31 -9.61
N ALA A 50 10.57 -1.12 -8.99
CA ALA A 50 10.88 -0.98 -7.56
C ALA A 50 9.81 -1.67 -6.71
N ASP A 51 8.53 -1.45 -7.01
CA ASP A 51 7.41 -2.08 -6.30
C ASP A 51 7.53 -3.61 -6.33
N VAL A 52 7.85 -4.19 -7.50
CA VAL A 52 8.05 -5.63 -7.66
C VAL A 52 9.26 -6.12 -6.86
N THR A 53 10.35 -5.34 -6.84
CA THR A 53 11.56 -5.69 -6.09
C THR A 53 11.31 -5.69 -4.58
N THR A 54 10.59 -4.68 -4.07
CA THR A 54 10.19 -4.60 -2.66
C THR A 54 9.28 -5.77 -2.30
N PHE A 55 8.18 -5.96 -3.05
CA PHE A 55 7.24 -7.06 -2.85
C PHE A 55 7.94 -8.43 -2.79
N THR A 56 8.78 -8.74 -3.78
CA THR A 56 9.44 -10.06 -3.85
C THR A 56 10.48 -10.25 -2.75
N ARG A 57 11.18 -9.20 -2.34
CA ARG A 57 12.10 -9.24 -1.20
C ARG A 57 11.36 -9.54 0.10
N ASP A 58 10.29 -8.81 0.37
CA ASP A 58 9.57 -8.92 1.64
C ASP A 58 8.82 -10.24 1.73
N LEU A 59 8.24 -10.70 0.61
CA LEU A 59 7.69 -12.04 0.50
C LEU A 59 8.74 -13.11 0.81
N ALA A 60 9.94 -13.01 0.22
CA ALA A 60 11.02 -13.96 0.47
C ALA A 60 11.48 -13.94 1.95
N LEU A 61 11.51 -12.77 2.59
CA LEU A 61 11.84 -12.65 4.01
C LEU A 61 10.80 -13.32 4.91
N LEU A 62 9.51 -13.08 4.66
CA LEU A 62 8.41 -13.71 5.40
C LEU A 62 8.44 -15.24 5.23
N MET A 63 8.60 -15.72 4.00
CA MET A 63 8.70 -17.16 3.73
C MET A 63 9.94 -17.78 4.40
N LYS A 64 11.08 -17.09 4.38
CA LYS A 64 12.30 -17.55 5.06
C LYS A 64 12.12 -17.59 6.59
N ALA A 65 11.30 -16.70 7.14
CA ALA A 65 10.93 -16.71 8.55
C ALA A 65 9.90 -17.81 8.90
N GLY A 66 9.45 -18.59 7.93
CA GLY A 66 8.49 -19.68 8.12
C GLY A 66 7.03 -19.26 8.09
N ALA A 67 6.74 -18.02 7.66
CA ALA A 67 5.35 -17.60 7.44
C ALA A 67 4.71 -18.42 6.32
N ARG A 68 3.42 -18.72 6.48
CA ARG A 68 2.65 -19.37 5.41
C ARG A 68 2.46 -18.39 4.26
N LEU A 69 2.31 -18.91 3.04
CA LEU A 69 2.22 -18.09 1.84
C LEU A 69 1.02 -17.14 1.89
N GLU A 70 -0.13 -17.64 2.36
CA GLU A 70 -1.36 -16.85 2.47
C GLU A 70 -1.25 -15.73 3.52
N ASP A 71 -0.61 -16.01 4.66
CA ASP A 71 -0.36 -15.02 5.73
C ASP A 71 0.59 -13.94 5.21
N SER A 72 1.62 -14.35 4.46
CA SER A 72 2.58 -13.42 3.86
C SER A 72 1.91 -12.48 2.86
N LEU A 73 1.04 -13.01 1.99
CA LEU A 73 0.30 -12.21 1.02
C LEU A 73 -0.74 -11.29 1.68
N GLU A 74 -1.35 -11.71 2.78
CA GLU A 74 -2.26 -10.88 3.56
C GLU A 74 -1.55 -9.69 4.20
N LEU A 75 -0.41 -9.94 4.86
CA LEU A 75 0.42 -8.90 5.45
C LEU A 75 0.88 -7.89 4.40
N LEU A 76 1.40 -8.38 3.27
CA LEU A 76 1.87 -7.52 2.18
C LEU A 76 0.72 -6.76 1.49
N ALA A 77 -0.49 -7.31 1.41
CA ALA A 77 -1.64 -6.56 0.89
C ALA A 77 -2.05 -5.40 1.84
N GLY A 78 -1.81 -5.55 3.14
CA GLY A 78 -2.02 -4.51 4.14
C GLY A 78 -0.95 -3.41 4.14
N ASP A 79 0.23 -3.69 3.59
CA ASP A 79 1.36 -2.77 3.58
C ASP A 79 1.14 -1.55 2.66
N ALA A 80 1.55 -0.38 3.15
CA ALA A 80 1.49 0.87 2.41
C ALA A 80 2.50 0.90 1.25
N ASP A 81 3.67 0.27 1.42
CA ASP A 81 4.76 0.26 0.44
C ASP A 81 4.43 -0.58 -0.80
N ILE A 82 3.50 -1.52 -0.67
CA ILE A 82 3.00 -2.33 -1.78
C ILE A 82 2.15 -1.49 -2.74
N GLY A 83 1.52 -0.41 -2.26
CA GLY A 83 0.87 0.64 -3.05
C GLY A 83 0.15 0.16 -4.32
N ARG A 84 0.84 0.22 -5.47
CA ARG A 84 0.32 -0.11 -6.81
C ARG A 84 0.14 -1.60 -7.06
N LEU A 85 0.84 -2.47 -6.33
CA LEU A 85 0.71 -3.92 -6.42
C LEU A 85 -0.45 -4.48 -5.60
N ARG A 86 -1.06 -3.70 -4.68
CA ARG A 86 -2.13 -4.19 -3.80
C ARG A 86 -3.26 -4.92 -4.55
N PRO A 87 -3.78 -4.40 -5.68
CA PRO A 87 -4.83 -5.10 -6.43
C PRO A 87 -4.37 -6.45 -7.00
N THR A 88 -3.12 -6.53 -7.45
CA THR A 88 -2.52 -7.76 -7.99
C THR A 88 -2.31 -8.80 -6.88
N VAL A 89 -1.76 -8.38 -5.74
CA VAL A 89 -1.56 -9.24 -4.56
C VAL A 89 -2.90 -9.76 -4.03
N GLY A 90 -3.94 -8.92 -4.01
CA GLY A 90 -5.29 -9.33 -3.62
C GLY A 90 -5.89 -10.40 -4.55
N LYS A 91 -5.70 -10.26 -5.87
CA LYS A 91 -6.10 -11.29 -6.85
C LYS A 91 -5.33 -12.59 -6.66
N LEU A 92 -4.02 -12.49 -6.50
CA LEU A 92 -3.13 -13.63 -6.26
C LEU A 92 -3.56 -14.43 -5.03
N ARG A 93 -3.77 -13.74 -3.89
CA ARG A 93 -4.28 -14.36 -2.65
C ARG A 93 -5.64 -15.02 -2.87
N SER A 94 -6.54 -14.37 -3.60
CA SER A 94 -7.87 -14.92 -3.89
C SER A 94 -7.80 -16.21 -4.72
N GLY A 95 -6.93 -16.28 -5.74
CA GLY A 95 -6.71 -17.49 -6.53
C GLY A 95 -6.17 -18.64 -5.69
N ILE A 96 -5.18 -18.36 -4.83
CA ILE A 96 -4.60 -19.38 -3.93
C ILE A 96 -5.64 -19.89 -2.92
N LEU A 97 -6.47 -19.01 -2.34
CA LEU A 97 -7.56 -19.40 -1.44
C LEU A 97 -8.65 -20.21 -2.15
N ALA A 98 -8.82 -20.00 -3.46
CA ALA A 98 -9.70 -20.81 -4.31
C ALA A 98 -9.09 -22.18 -4.68
N GLY A 99 -7.82 -22.43 -4.32
CA GLY A 99 -7.12 -23.69 -4.58
C GLY A 99 -6.23 -23.69 -5.84
N GLU A 100 -6.07 -22.55 -6.51
CA GLU A 100 -5.11 -22.42 -7.62
C GLU A 100 -3.67 -22.52 -7.10
N SER A 101 -2.75 -23.05 -7.92
CA SER A 101 -1.34 -23.00 -7.57
C SER A 101 -0.81 -21.57 -7.66
N PHE A 102 0.23 -21.25 -6.88
CA PHE A 102 0.86 -19.93 -6.90
C PHE A 102 1.34 -19.51 -8.30
N ALA A 103 1.88 -20.46 -9.07
CA ALA A 103 2.37 -20.20 -10.41
C ALA A 103 1.24 -19.86 -11.40
N GLU A 104 0.10 -20.57 -11.31
CA GLU A 104 -1.08 -20.30 -12.13
C GLU A 104 -1.67 -18.92 -11.82
N ALA A 105 -1.78 -18.59 -10.54
CA ALA A 105 -2.33 -17.32 -10.09
C ALA A 105 -1.42 -16.12 -10.45
N LEU A 106 -0.10 -16.33 -10.57
CA LEU A 106 0.86 -15.33 -11.06
C LEU A 106 0.85 -15.13 -12.57
N ALA A 107 0.53 -16.16 -13.35
CA ALA A 107 0.57 -16.11 -14.81
C ALA A 107 -0.63 -15.37 -15.43
N ARG A 108 -1.62 -15.00 -14.61
CA ARG A 108 -2.88 -14.36 -15.00
C ARG A 108 -2.84 -12.84 -14.86
#